data_AF-A0AAJ0WWJ4-F1
#
_entry.id   AF-A0AAJ0WWJ4-F1
#
_cell.length_a   1.000
_cell.length_b   1.000
_cell.length_c   1.000
_cell.angle_alpha   90.00
_cell.angle_beta   90.00
_cell.angle_gamma   90.00
#
_symmetry.space_group_name_H-M   'P 1'
#
loop_
_entity.id
_entity.type
_entity.pdbx_description
1 polymer ?
#
loop_
_entity_poly.entity_id
_entity_poly.type
_entity_poly.pdbx_seq_one_letter_code
_entity_poly.pdbx_strand_id
1 'polypeptide(L)' 'MPRHGRKPLGKKLKLIAIRRRNAPRWADIKKFSLKRARSRRIRVAVKHWRHGKHKV' A
#
# COMPACT_ATOMS: atom_id res chain seq x y z
N MET A 1 -0.85 -18.10 -23.61
CA MET A 1 -1.14 -17.00 -22.67
C MET A 1 -1.54 -17.55 -21.31
N PRO A 2 -0.86 -17.23 -20.19
CA PRO A 2 -1.23 -17.77 -18.88
C PRO A 2 -2.60 -17.22 -18.44
N ARG A 3 -3.59 -18.10 -18.23
CA ARG A 3 -4.92 -17.73 -17.73
C ARG A 3 -4.83 -17.35 -16.25
N HIS A 4 -5.05 -16.08 -15.91
CA HIS A 4 -5.04 -15.57 -14.53
C HIS A 4 -6.25 -16.03 -13.66
N GLY A 5 -6.93 -17.13 -14.02
CA GLY A 5 -8.24 -17.50 -13.48
C GLY A 5 -8.24 -18.17 -12.11
N ARG A 6 -7.18 -18.90 -11.72
CA ARG A 6 -7.12 -19.58 -10.41
C ARG A 6 -5.75 -19.40 -9.76
N LYS A 7 -5.66 -18.48 -8.80
CA LYS A 7 -4.47 -18.30 -7.96
C LYS A 7 -4.64 -19.12 -6.68
N PRO A 8 -3.59 -19.81 -6.18
CA PRO A 8 -3.61 -20.41 -4.86
C PRO A 8 -4.02 -19.38 -3.80
N LEU A 9 -4.80 -19.79 -2.80
CA LEU A 9 -5.35 -18.89 -1.79
C LEU A 9 -4.26 -18.06 -1.09
N GLY A 10 -3.14 -18.70 -0.72
CA GLY A 10 -2.01 -18.00 -0.09
C GLY A 10 -1.44 -16.88 -0.97
N LYS A 11 -1.34 -17.09 -2.28
CA LYS A 11 -0.89 -16.06 -3.23
C LYS A 11 -1.92 -14.93 -3.34
N LYS A 12 -3.22 -15.25 -3.31
CA LYS A 12 -4.30 -14.25 -3.30
C LYS A 12 -4.24 -13.37 -2.04
N LEU A 13 -4.10 -13.96 -0.86
CA LEU A 13 -4.01 -13.24 0.42
C LEU A 13 -2.79 -12.32 0.46
N LYS A 14 -1.62 -12.79 0.01
CA LYS A 14 -0.41 -11.96 -0.10
C LYS A 14 -0.63 -10.75 -1.01
N LEU A 15 -1.25 -10.94 -2.18
CA LEU A 15 -1.54 -9.84 -3.11
C LEU A 15 -2.53 -8.81 -2.53
N ILE A 16 -3.55 -9.26 -1.78
CA ILE A 16 -4.48 -8.37 -1.09
C ILE A 16 -3.75 -7.56 -0.01
N ALA A 17 -2.92 -8.22 0.81
CA ALA A 17 -2.17 -7.58 1.88
C ALA A 17 -1.14 -6.54 1.37
N ILE A 18 -0.60 -6.76 0.16
CA ILE A 18 0.32 -5.83 -0.52
C ILE A 18 -0.40 -4.56 -0.96
N ARG A 19 -1.68 -4.63 -1.33
CA ARG A 19 -2.49 -3.48 -1.75
C ARG A 19 -2.86 -2.63 -0.51
N ARG A 20 -1.87 -1.93 0.03
CA ARG A 20 -2.03 -1.00 1.15
C ARG A 20 -2.40 0.38 0.64
N ARG A 21 -3.37 1.02 1.30
CA ARG A 21 -3.72 2.42 1.04
C ARG A 21 -2.82 3.35 1.87
N ASN A 22 -2.72 4.59 1.43
CA ASN A 22 -2.05 5.63 2.20
C ASN A 22 -2.73 5.83 3.56
N ALA A 23 -1.95 6.28 4.54
CA ALA A 23 -2.47 6.60 5.85
C ALA A 23 -3.51 7.75 5.75
N PRO A 24 -4.61 7.69 6.53
CA PRO A 24 -5.60 8.76 6.57
C PRO A 24 -5.02 10.02 7.24
N ARG A 25 -5.58 11.19 6.89
CA ARG A 25 -5.07 12.50 7.36
C ARG A 25 -5.12 12.69 8.88
N TRP A 26 -6.09 12.10 9.57
CA TRP A 26 -6.14 12.17 11.03
C TRP A 26 -4.92 11.49 11.69
N ALA A 27 -4.37 10.44 11.06
CA ALA A 27 -3.19 9.76 11.59
C ALA A 27 -1.93 10.62 11.44
N ASP A 28 -1.83 11.40 10.36
CA ASP A 28 -0.76 12.40 10.19
C ASP A 28 -0.86 13.48 11.28
N ILE A 29 -2.06 13.95 11.61
CA ILE A 29 -2.30 14.97 12.64
C ILE A 29 -1.89 14.44 14.02
N LYS A 30 -2.28 13.20 14.36
CA LYS A 30 -1.87 12.59 15.65
C LYS A 30 -0.35 12.44 15.77
N LYS A 31 0.35 12.11 14.68
CA LYS A 31 1.80 11.89 14.70
C LYS A 31 2.63 13.18 14.68
N PHE A 32 2.22 14.16 13.86
CA PHE A 32 3.05 15.33 13.56
C PHE A 32 2.47 16.65 14.09
N SER A 33 1.26 16.63 14.68
CA SER A 33 0.47 17.82 15.00
C SER A 33 -0.01 18.58 13.76
N LEU A 34 -1.04 19.43 13.94
CA LEU A 34 -1.75 20.10 12.83
C LEU A 34 -0.81 20.89 11.90
N LYS A 35 0.14 21.66 12.46
CA LYS A 35 1.05 22.50 11.69
C LYS A 35 1.94 21.69 10.75
N ARG A 36 2.57 20.61 11.24
CA ARG A 36 3.50 19.80 10.45
C ARG A 36 2.78 18.78 9.57
N ALA A 37 1.58 18.34 9.92
CA ALA A 37 0.77 17.46 9.08
C ALA A 37 0.36 18.13 7.75
N ARG A 38 0.39 19.47 7.64
CA ARG A 38 0.14 20.19 6.37
C ARG A 38 1.19 19.85 5.30
N SER A 39 2.46 19.74 5.69
CA SER A 39 3.58 19.51 4.79
C SER A 39 4.14 18.08 4.85
N ARG A 40 3.98 17.38 5.98
CA ARG A 40 4.45 16.00 6.17
C ARG A 40 3.31 15.00 6.17
N ARG A 41 3.56 13.85 5.55
CA ARG A 41 2.66 12.67 5.56
C ARG A 41 3.42 11.45 6.04
N ILE A 42 2.72 10.53 6.70
CA ILE A 42 3.23 9.20 6.99
C ILE A 42 3.44 8.50 5.64
N ARG A 43 4.70 8.22 5.31
CA ARG A 43 5.05 7.51 4.07
C ARG A 43 4.65 6.04 4.22
N VAL A 44 3.74 5.60 3.37
CA VAL A 44 3.47 4.18 3.15
C VAL A 44 4.15 3.81 1.84
N ALA A 45 5.16 2.94 1.88
CA ALA A 45 5.85 2.49 0.68
C ALA A 45 4.92 1.55 -0.09
N VAL A 46 4.30 2.05 -1.15
CA VAL A 46 3.49 1.26 -2.09
C VAL A 46 4.23 1.24 -3.43
N LYS A 47 4.61 0.05 -3.88
CA LYS A 47 5.21 -0.10 -5.23
C LYS A 47 4.11 0.04 -6.27
N HIS A 48 4.39 0.83 -7.32
CA HIS A 48 3.51 0.91 -8.47
C HIS A 48 3.66 -0.34 -9.34
N TRP A 49 2.54 -0.97 -9.71
CA TRP A 49 2.51 -2.24 -10.44
C TRP A 49 3.30 -2.21 -11.77
N ARG A 50 3.35 -1.05 -12.43
CA ARG A 50 4.09 -0.85 -13.70
C ARG A 50 5.60 -0.68 -13.53
N HIS A 51 6.05 -0.17 -12.38
CA HIS A 51 7.47 0.18 -12.17
C HIS A 51 8.23 -0.84 -11.33
N GLY A 52 7.53 -1.66 -10.54
CA GLY A 52 8.17 -2.67 -9.69
C GLY A 52 7.31 -3.92 -9.55
N LYS A 53 7.94 -5.08 -9.72
CA LYS A 53 7.29 -6.37 -9.50
C LYS A 53 7.33 -6.75 -8.01
N HIS A 54 6.21 -7.25 -7.50
CA HIS A 54 6.18 -7.88 -6.18
C HIS A 54 6.71 -9.31 -6.30
N LYS A 55 7.67 -9.70 -5.45
CA LYS A 55 8.08 -11.10 -5.31
C LYS A 55 7.03 -11.81 -4.45
N VAL A 56 6.11 -12.55 -5.08
CA VAL A 56 4.99 -13.26 -4.42
C VAL A 56 4.88 -14.70 -4.87
#